data_AF-A0A0A1UPX1-F1
#
_entry.id   AF-A0A0A1UPX1-F1
#
_cell.length_a   1.000
_cell.length_b   1.000
_cell.length_c   1.000
_cell.angle_alpha   90.00
_cell.angle_beta   90.00
_cell.angle_gamma   90.00
#
_symmetry.space_group_name_H-M   'P 1'
#
loop_
_entity.id
_entity.type
_entity.pdbx_description
1 polymer ?
#
loop_
_entity_poly.entity_id
_entity_poly.type
_entity_poly.pdbx_seq_one_letter_code
_entity_poly.pdbx_strand_id
1 'polypeptide(L)'
;MHLPATTLITLTLAGQALSRAADMVCTAASATTLLWRVTGFEYRDQRVAMGASRLEYALANFTLQNSALAHKTTCTAVSTRSSPAFFAGDVAYECAVRPDAKGDVSRFAFDRASGLLTINQTWACDRDGSRFGGQGQVRLSLKCSEREQSSTLHSGTNYSDRSVVCGKVNVPVNITYLEGTI
;
A
#
# COMPACT_ATOMS: atom_id res chain seq x y z
N MET A 1 -53.38 56.22 14.64
CA MET A 1 -52.63 55.47 13.60
C MET A 1 -51.41 54.87 14.29
N HIS A 2 -51.47 53.60 14.69
CA HIS A 2 -50.75 52.44 14.10
C HIS A 2 -49.20 52.58 14.18
N LEU A 3 -48.35 51.66 14.66
CA LEU A 3 -48.33 50.29 15.22
C LEU A 3 -46.87 50.08 15.77
N PRO A 4 -46.57 49.05 16.58
CA PRO A 4 -45.23 48.74 17.11
C PRO A 4 -44.44 47.78 16.19
N ALA A 5 -43.11 47.68 16.33
CA ALA A 5 -42.30 46.65 15.65
C ALA A 5 -41.02 46.33 16.46
N THR A 6 -41.01 45.34 17.35
CA THR A 6 -40.74 43.90 17.16
C THR A 6 -39.27 43.57 16.89
N THR A 7 -38.68 42.95 17.91
CA THR A 7 -37.37 42.28 18.01
C THR A 7 -37.21 41.18 16.96
N LEU A 8 -36.03 41.08 16.33
CA LEU A 8 -35.61 39.92 15.54
C LEU A 8 -34.23 39.45 16.02
N ILE A 9 -34.24 38.42 16.88
CA ILE A 9 -33.08 37.58 17.18
C ILE A 9 -33.19 36.38 16.23
N THR A 10 -32.41 36.38 15.15
CA THR A 10 -32.31 35.22 14.25
C THR A 10 -31.26 34.25 14.77
N LEU A 11 -31.73 33.06 15.16
CA LEU A 11 -30.94 31.90 15.54
C LEU A 11 -30.02 31.45 14.40
N THR A 12 -28.70 31.53 14.60
CA THR A 12 -27.71 30.81 13.79
C THR A 12 -27.46 29.43 14.40
N LEU A 13 -28.32 28.45 14.10
CA LEU A 13 -28.18 27.05 14.56
C LEU A 13 -27.99 26.04 13.41
N ALA A 14 -27.49 26.46 12.24
CA ALA A 14 -27.26 25.56 11.10
C ALA A 14 -25.79 25.11 10.93
N GLY A 15 -24.83 25.74 11.62
CA GLY A 15 -23.40 25.48 11.40
C GLY A 15 -22.83 24.21 12.05
N GLN A 16 -23.48 23.69 13.11
CA GLN A 16 -22.91 22.57 13.88
C GLN A 16 -23.32 21.18 13.36
N ALA A 17 -24.41 21.08 12.60
CA ALA A 17 -24.88 19.81 12.05
C ALA A 17 -24.04 19.34 10.85
N LEU A 18 -23.55 20.27 10.02
CA LEU A 18 -22.67 19.97 8.88
C LEU A 18 -21.28 19.49 9.33
N SER A 19 -20.79 19.95 10.49
CA SER A 19 -19.51 19.48 11.04
C SER A 19 -19.60 18.03 11.54
N ARG A 20 -20.69 17.66 12.24
CA ARG A 20 -20.88 16.29 12.74
C ARG A 20 -21.10 15.25 11.63
N ALA A 21 -21.73 15.64 10.52
CA ALA A 21 -21.93 14.75 9.38
C ALA A 21 -20.64 14.45 8.60
N ALA A 22 -19.65 15.35 8.64
CA ALA A 22 -18.33 15.15 8.03
C ALA A 22 -17.36 14.36 8.93
N ASP A 23 -17.70 14.16 10.21
CA ASP A 23 -16.84 13.52 11.20
C ASP A 23 -17.05 12.00 11.33
N MET A 24 -18.23 11.45 11.02
CA MET A 24 -18.50 9.99 11.03
C MET A 24 -18.00 9.21 9.79
N VAL A 25 -17.16 9.82 8.94
CA VAL A 25 -16.80 9.25 7.63
C VAL A 25 -15.88 8.05 7.75
N CYS A 26 -14.91 8.05 8.67
CA CYS A 26 -13.92 6.97 8.76
C CYS A 26 -14.52 5.66 9.28
N THR A 27 -15.26 5.72 10.40
CA THR A 27 -15.91 4.52 10.95
C THR A 27 -16.97 3.98 9.99
N ALA A 28 -17.82 4.85 9.44
CA ALA A 28 -18.83 4.42 8.48
C ALA A 28 -18.19 3.84 7.21
N ALA A 29 -17.16 4.49 6.66
CA ALA A 29 -16.46 3.99 5.48
C ALA A 29 -15.78 2.65 5.75
N SER A 30 -15.14 2.49 6.92
CA SER A 30 -14.51 1.23 7.33
C SER A 30 -15.51 0.09 7.47
N ALA A 31 -16.70 0.38 7.99
CA ALA A 31 -17.74 -0.63 8.22
C ALA A 31 -18.56 -0.99 6.98
N THR A 32 -18.75 -0.06 6.03
CA THR A 32 -19.78 -0.21 4.98
C THR A 32 -19.30 -0.04 3.55
N THR A 33 -18.26 0.76 3.29
CA THR A 33 -17.80 1.08 1.93
C THR A 33 -16.29 0.93 1.78
N LEU A 34 -15.70 0.03 2.56
CA LEU A 34 -14.26 -0.15 2.62
C LEU A 34 -13.75 -0.77 1.32
N LEU A 35 -12.80 -0.08 0.69
CA LEU A 35 -12.18 -0.49 -0.56
C LEU A 35 -10.68 -0.26 -0.45
N TRP A 36 -9.93 -1.31 -0.77
CA TRP A 36 -8.48 -1.25 -0.86
C TRP A 36 -8.03 -1.32 -2.31
N ARG A 37 -7.02 -0.51 -2.64
CA ARG A 37 -6.39 -0.51 -3.96
C ARG A 37 -4.88 -0.47 -3.84
N VAL A 38 -4.24 -1.32 -4.63
CA VAL A 38 -2.81 -1.26 -4.90
C VAL A 38 -2.63 -0.49 -6.19
N THR A 39 -1.80 0.55 -6.13
CA THR A 39 -1.50 1.40 -7.28
C THR A 39 -0.01 1.44 -7.56
N GLY A 40 0.34 1.35 -8.85
CA GLY A 40 1.71 1.42 -9.33
C GLY A 40 2.60 0.28 -8.85
N PHE A 41 2.05 -0.91 -8.60
CA PHE A 41 2.88 -2.04 -8.18
C PHE A 41 3.92 -2.37 -9.24
N GLU A 42 5.18 -2.30 -8.83
CA GLU A 42 6.35 -2.53 -9.64
C GLU A 42 7.17 -3.65 -9.01
N TYR A 43 7.61 -4.58 -9.86
CA TYR A 43 8.62 -5.57 -9.51
C TYR A 43 9.82 -5.43 -10.45
N ARG A 44 11.02 -5.50 -9.88
CA ARG A 44 12.25 -5.68 -10.66
C ARG A 44 13.28 -6.51 -9.91
N ASP A 45 14.10 -7.25 -10.65
CA ASP A 45 15.28 -7.94 -10.12
C ASP A 45 16.52 -7.64 -10.95
N GLN A 46 17.68 -7.70 -10.31
CA GLN A 46 19.00 -7.46 -10.89
C GLN A 46 19.97 -8.49 -10.35
N ARG A 47 20.74 -9.09 -11.27
CA ARG A 47 21.77 -10.08 -10.97
C ARG A 47 23.00 -9.77 -11.78
N VAL A 48 24.10 -9.52 -11.09
CA VAL A 48 25.40 -9.25 -11.69
C VAL A 48 26.39 -10.27 -11.15
N ALA A 49 27.10 -10.94 -12.05
CA ALA A 49 28.19 -11.84 -11.71
C ALA A 49 29.47 -11.41 -12.43
N MET A 50 30.59 -11.40 -11.70
CA MET A 50 31.92 -11.11 -12.24
C MET A 50 32.93 -12.04 -11.57
N GLY A 51 33.39 -13.05 -12.31
CA GLY A 51 34.21 -14.12 -11.75
C GLY A 51 33.50 -14.83 -10.59
N ALA A 52 34.10 -14.83 -9.40
CA ALA A 52 33.50 -15.41 -8.19
C ALA A 52 32.54 -14.47 -7.44
N SER A 53 32.54 -13.17 -7.77
CA SER A 53 31.68 -12.18 -7.11
C SER A 53 30.30 -12.15 -7.74
N ARG A 54 29.26 -12.04 -6.90
CA ARG A 54 27.86 -11.94 -7.31
C ARG A 54 27.12 -10.90 -6.49
N LEU A 55 26.24 -10.16 -7.15
CA LEU A 55 25.27 -9.25 -6.54
C LEU A 55 23.90 -9.62 -7.08
N GLU A 56 22.96 -9.94 -6.18
CA GLU A 56 21.60 -10.32 -6.56
C GLU A 56 20.61 -9.62 -5.62
N TYR A 57 19.62 -8.92 -6.20
CA TYR A 57 18.54 -8.31 -5.42
C TYR A 57 17.27 -8.17 -6.25
N ALA A 58 16.14 -8.04 -5.56
CA ALA A 58 14.86 -7.68 -6.15
C ALA A 58 14.17 -6.59 -5.33
N LEU A 59 13.31 -5.80 -5.99
CA LEU A 59 12.48 -4.77 -5.40
C LEU A 59 11.00 -5.05 -5.69
N ALA A 60 10.17 -4.89 -4.66
CA ALA A 60 8.73 -4.69 -4.81
C ALA A 60 8.36 -3.30 -4.27
N ASN A 61 7.60 -2.52 -5.03
CA ASN A 61 7.21 -1.15 -4.66
C ASN A 61 5.79 -0.83 -5.12
N PHE A 62 4.95 -0.25 -4.26
CA PHE A 62 3.60 0.19 -4.61
C PHE A 62 3.03 1.22 -3.63
N THR A 63 1.90 1.81 -3.99
CA THR A 63 1.09 2.64 -3.10
C THR A 63 -0.21 1.93 -2.74
N LEU A 64 -0.45 1.73 -1.44
CA LEU A 64 -1.69 1.26 -0.85
C LEU A 64 -2.66 2.43 -0.62
N GLN A 65 -3.90 2.27 -1.06
CA GLN A 65 -5.00 3.20 -0.82
C GLN A 65 -6.10 2.45 -0.07
N ASN A 66 -6.54 3.04 1.04
CA ASN A 66 -7.68 2.58 1.82
C ASN A 66 -8.74 3.69 1.78
N SER A 67 -9.95 3.39 1.30
CA SER A 67 -11.01 4.40 1.14
C SER A 67 -11.48 5.06 2.43
N ALA A 68 -11.25 4.43 3.59
CA ALA A 68 -11.56 5.02 4.89
C ALA A 68 -10.51 6.06 5.34
N LEU A 69 -9.35 6.12 4.68
CA LEU A 69 -8.24 7.00 5.03
C LEU A 69 -8.05 8.07 3.95
N ALA A 70 -7.83 9.31 4.39
CA ALA A 70 -7.53 10.42 3.48
C ALA A 70 -6.13 10.32 2.86
N HIS A 71 -5.22 9.60 3.53
CA HIS A 71 -3.83 9.45 3.09
C HIS A 71 -3.59 8.13 2.36
N LYS A 72 -2.45 8.08 1.66
CA LYS A 72 -1.96 6.89 0.96
C LYS A 72 -0.66 6.43 1.58
N THR A 73 -0.40 5.13 1.54
CA THR A 73 0.77 4.51 2.16
C THR A 73 1.69 3.95 1.09
N THR A 74 2.98 4.26 1.15
CA THR A 74 3.98 3.68 0.23
C THR A 74 4.59 2.44 0.85
N CYS A 75 4.61 1.35 0.09
CA CYS A 75 5.11 0.04 0.51
C CYS A 75 6.27 -0.36 -0.39
N THR A 76 7.45 -0.49 0.19
CA THR A 76 8.69 -0.79 -0.53
C THR A 76 9.46 -1.87 0.21
N ALA A 77 9.91 -2.89 -0.51
CA ALA A 77 10.77 -3.93 0.04
C ALA A 77 11.88 -4.31 -0.93
N VAL A 78 13.03 -4.65 -0.37
CA VAL A 78 14.16 -5.25 -1.09
C VAL A 78 14.34 -6.68 -0.59
N SER A 79 14.51 -7.62 -1.52
CA SER A 79 14.91 -8.99 -1.21
C SER A 79 16.31 -9.24 -1.74
N THR A 80 17.20 -9.75 -0.89
CA THR A 80 18.57 -10.17 -1.24
C THR A 80 18.75 -11.68 -1.14
N ARG A 81 17.64 -12.44 -1.19
CA ARG A 81 17.68 -13.90 -1.27
C ARG A 81 18.25 -14.31 -2.64
N SER A 82 18.87 -15.48 -2.71
CA SER A 82 19.37 -15.99 -3.99
C SER A 82 18.24 -16.25 -4.97
N SER A 83 18.45 -15.91 -6.24
CA SER A 83 17.50 -16.25 -7.30
C SER A 83 17.27 -17.78 -7.40
N PRO A 84 16.04 -18.23 -7.68
CA PRO A 84 14.84 -17.46 -8.00
C PRO A 84 13.98 -17.08 -6.78
N ALA A 85 14.46 -17.29 -5.55
CA ALA A 85 13.67 -17.19 -4.32
C ALA A 85 13.42 -15.76 -3.81
N PHE A 86 13.55 -14.74 -4.67
CA PHE A 86 13.16 -13.38 -4.34
C PHE A 86 11.66 -13.33 -4.03
N PHE A 87 11.30 -12.86 -2.84
CA PHE A 87 9.90 -12.72 -2.40
C PHE A 87 9.10 -14.03 -2.50
N ALA A 88 9.19 -14.88 -1.47
CA ALA A 88 8.50 -16.18 -1.43
C ALA A 88 7.16 -16.15 -0.64
N GLY A 89 6.62 -14.96 -0.36
CA GLY A 89 5.37 -14.78 0.37
C GLY A 89 5.44 -15.04 1.88
N ASP A 90 6.60 -15.43 2.40
CA ASP A 90 6.84 -15.83 3.79
C ASP A 90 7.33 -14.68 4.70
N VAL A 91 7.77 -13.57 4.10
CA VAL A 91 8.25 -12.38 4.83
C VAL A 91 7.22 -11.26 4.74
N ALA A 92 6.81 -10.75 5.90
CA ALA A 92 6.00 -9.54 6.01
C ALA A 92 6.90 -8.31 6.08
N TYR A 93 6.81 -7.45 5.07
CA TYR A 93 7.54 -6.18 4.97
C TYR A 93 6.67 -5.04 5.47
N GLU A 94 7.23 -4.17 6.29
CA GLU A 94 6.53 -2.97 6.76
C GLU A 94 6.54 -1.88 5.68
N CYS A 95 5.39 -1.24 5.49
CA CYS A 95 5.29 -0.06 4.66
C CYS A 95 5.78 1.18 5.41
N ALA A 96 5.99 2.29 4.69
CA ALA A 96 6.43 3.54 5.28
C ALA A 96 5.43 4.05 6.33
N VAL A 97 5.92 4.27 7.56
CA VAL A 97 5.13 4.85 8.65
C VAL A 97 5.01 6.35 8.41
N ARG A 98 3.79 6.86 8.48
CA ARG A 98 3.50 8.28 8.33
C ARG A 98 3.62 9.00 9.69
N PRO A 99 4.37 10.11 9.78
CA PRO A 99 4.51 10.85 11.04
C PRO A 99 3.20 11.40 11.59
N ASP A 100 2.24 11.69 10.71
CA ASP A 100 0.90 12.22 10.99
C ASP A 100 -0.14 11.12 11.27
N ALA A 101 0.20 9.85 11.07
CA ALA A 101 -0.69 8.71 11.30
C ALA A 101 0.06 7.60 12.05
N LYS A 102 0.69 7.95 13.18
CA LYS A 102 1.54 7.02 13.96
C LYS A 102 0.83 5.76 14.45
N GLY A 103 -0.51 5.78 14.52
CA GLY A 103 -1.31 4.63 14.87
C GLY A 103 -1.48 3.63 13.73
N ASP A 104 -1.32 4.05 12.48
CA ASP A 104 -1.66 3.25 11.31
C ASP A 104 -0.46 2.44 10.85
N VAL A 105 -0.63 1.13 10.75
CA VAL A 105 0.44 0.21 10.37
C VAL A 105 -0.01 -0.59 9.17
N SER A 106 0.83 -0.62 8.13
CA SER A 106 0.59 -1.45 6.95
C SER A 106 1.78 -2.38 6.74
N ARG A 107 1.50 -3.65 6.45
CA ARG A 107 2.50 -4.65 6.08
C ARG A 107 2.05 -5.38 4.84
N PHE A 108 3.01 -5.89 4.06
CA PHE A 108 2.70 -6.74 2.92
C PHE A 108 3.66 -7.92 2.81
N ALA A 109 3.17 -9.01 2.23
CA ALA A 109 3.98 -10.13 1.79
C ALA A 109 3.71 -10.36 0.30
N PHE A 110 4.76 -10.59 -0.48
CA PHE A 110 4.67 -10.84 -1.91
C PHE A 110 5.30 -12.19 -2.22
N ASP A 111 4.58 -13.02 -2.98
CA ASP A 111 5.08 -14.24 -3.59
C ASP A 111 5.24 -14.01 -5.08
N ARG A 112 6.49 -13.96 -5.56
CA ARG A 112 6.80 -13.74 -6.98
C ARG A 112 6.33 -14.90 -7.86
N ALA A 113 6.41 -16.14 -7.38
CA ALA A 113 6.12 -17.32 -8.17
C ALA A 113 4.62 -17.44 -8.44
N SER A 114 3.79 -17.20 -7.42
CA SER A 114 2.33 -17.22 -7.57
C SER A 114 1.74 -15.86 -8.00
N GLY A 115 2.48 -14.77 -7.79
CA GLY A 115 1.99 -13.40 -7.97
C GLY A 115 1.05 -12.95 -6.84
N LEU A 116 0.94 -13.70 -5.75
CA LEU A 116 0.08 -13.34 -4.62
C LEU A 116 0.68 -12.20 -3.81
N LEU A 117 -0.08 -11.13 -3.64
CA LEU A 117 0.20 -10.03 -2.74
C LEU A 117 -0.80 -10.07 -1.58
N THR A 118 -0.30 -10.24 -0.37
CA THR A 118 -1.08 -10.19 0.88
C THR A 118 -0.76 -8.89 1.59
N ILE A 119 -1.79 -8.19 2.06
CA ILE A 119 -1.69 -6.91 2.76
C ILE A 119 -2.39 -7.04 4.11
N ASN A 120 -1.76 -6.54 5.16
CA ASN A 120 -2.37 -6.36 6.47
C ASN A 120 -2.30 -4.88 6.81
N GLN A 121 -3.40 -4.29 7.28
CA GLN A 121 -3.43 -2.91 7.72
C GLN A 121 -4.23 -2.78 9.01
N THR A 122 -3.71 -2.02 9.96
CA THR A 122 -4.47 -1.49 11.10
C THR A 122 -4.54 0.02 10.98
N TRP A 123 -5.71 0.59 11.30
CA TRP A 123 -5.90 2.03 11.27
C TRP A 123 -6.80 2.52 12.41
N ALA A 124 -6.64 3.78 12.77
CA ALA A 124 -7.49 4.44 13.75
C ALA A 124 -8.39 5.48 13.09
N CYS A 125 -9.65 5.53 13.51
CA CYS A 125 -10.55 6.63 13.21
C CYS A 125 -10.61 7.55 14.43
N ASP A 126 -9.54 8.34 14.64
CA ASP A 126 -9.31 9.08 15.89
C ASP A 126 -10.48 9.99 16.32
N ARG A 127 -11.19 10.59 15.35
CA ARG A 127 -12.36 11.44 15.65
C ARG A 127 -13.58 10.64 16.13
N ASP A 128 -13.67 9.38 15.71
CA ASP A 128 -14.78 8.48 16.04
C ASP A 128 -14.47 7.58 17.25
N GLY A 129 -13.20 7.53 17.68
CA GLY A 129 -12.74 6.66 18.76
C GLY A 129 -12.58 5.18 18.39
N SER A 130 -12.84 4.81 17.14
CA SER A 130 -12.79 3.41 16.69
C SER A 130 -11.44 3.02 16.10
N ARG A 131 -11.15 1.72 16.10
CA ARG A 131 -9.97 1.13 15.45
C ARG A 131 -10.37 -0.07 14.62
N PHE A 132 -9.68 -0.25 13.50
CA PHE A 132 -9.91 -1.34 12.58
C PHE A 132 -8.63 -2.09 12.25
N GLY A 133 -8.78 -3.38 11.98
CA GLY A 133 -7.75 -4.28 11.48
C GLY A 133 -8.30 -5.03 10.27
N GLY A 134 -7.50 -5.18 9.22
CA GLY A 134 -7.91 -5.88 8.02
C GLY A 134 -6.78 -6.65 7.37
N GLN A 135 -7.16 -7.71 6.66
CA GLN A 135 -6.31 -8.45 5.75
C GLN A 135 -6.95 -8.48 4.37
N GLY A 136 -6.14 -8.29 3.34
CA GLY A 136 -6.56 -8.41 1.95
C GLY A 136 -5.54 -9.13 1.10
N GLN A 137 -6.00 -9.68 -0.01
CA GLN A 137 -5.19 -10.44 -0.96
C GLN A 137 -5.56 -10.08 -2.40
N VAL A 138 -4.56 -10.13 -3.28
CA VAL A 138 -4.76 -10.00 -4.73
C VAL A 138 -3.69 -10.77 -5.48
N ARG A 139 -4.06 -11.40 -6.59
CA ARG A 139 -3.10 -12.02 -7.50
C ARG A 139 -2.74 -11.05 -8.62
N LEU A 140 -1.46 -10.70 -8.72
CA LEU A 140 -0.93 -9.76 -9.68
C LEU A 140 -0.58 -10.45 -10.99
N SER A 141 -1.11 -9.94 -12.10
CA SER A 141 -0.73 -10.38 -13.45
C SER A 141 0.40 -9.51 -13.96
N LEU A 142 1.65 -9.87 -13.63
CA LEU A 142 2.84 -9.11 -14.01
C LEU A 142 3.29 -9.48 -15.42
N LYS A 143 3.48 -8.48 -16.28
CA LYS A 143 4.12 -8.64 -17.59
C LYS A 143 5.55 -8.12 -17.47
N CYS A 144 6.53 -9.01 -17.64
CA CYS A 144 7.93 -8.69 -17.39
C CYS A 144 8.76 -8.79 -18.66
N SER A 145 9.68 -7.85 -18.81
CA SER A 145 10.76 -7.90 -19.79
C SER A 145 12.04 -8.31 -19.09
N GLU A 146 12.80 -9.18 -19.75
CA GLU A 146 14.10 -9.61 -19.29
C GLU A 146 15.20 -9.08 -20.21
N ARG A 147 16.33 -8.69 -19.64
CA ARG A 147 17.55 -8.39 -20.37
C ARG A 147 18.69 -9.21 -19.79
N GLU A 148 19.50 -9.78 -20.67
CA GLU A 148 20.69 -10.53 -20.31
C GLU A 148 21.84 -10.07 -21.19
N GLN A 149 22.98 -9.78 -20.57
CA GLN A 149 24.23 -9.43 -21.22
C GLN A 149 25.33 -10.28 -20.61
N SER A 150 26.15 -10.88 -21.47
CA SER A 150 27.29 -11.69 -21.07
C SER A 150 28.52 -11.35 -21.90
N SER A 151 29.69 -11.33 -21.28
CA SER A 151 30.97 -11.07 -21.96
C SER A 151 32.14 -11.68 -21.21
N THR A 152 33.24 -11.89 -21.91
CA THR A 152 34.54 -12.25 -21.32
C THR A 152 35.44 -11.02 -21.37
N LEU A 153 35.91 -10.59 -20.20
CA LEU A 153 36.81 -9.44 -20.06
C LEU A 153 38.20 -9.79 -20.59
N HIS A 154 39.03 -8.78 -20.87
CA HIS A 154 40.41 -8.97 -21.33
C HIS A 154 41.26 -9.81 -20.36
N SER A 155 40.92 -9.81 -19.07
CA SER A 155 41.52 -10.65 -18.02
C SER A 155 41.13 -12.13 -18.08
N GLY A 156 40.26 -12.54 -19.02
CA GLY A 156 39.65 -13.87 -19.06
C GLY A 156 38.50 -14.07 -18.07
N THR A 157 38.15 -13.03 -17.29
CA THR A 157 37.04 -13.08 -16.32
C THR A 157 35.70 -12.99 -17.03
N ASN A 158 34.78 -13.90 -16.68
CA ASN A 158 33.41 -13.83 -17.19
C ASN A 158 32.60 -12.77 -16.41
N TYR A 159 31.84 -11.99 -17.16
CA TYR A 159 30.88 -11.02 -16.68
C TYR A 159 29.48 -11.37 -17.21
N SER A 160 28.48 -11.35 -16.35
CA SER A 160 27.08 -11.46 -16.74
C SER A 160 26.23 -10.48 -15.94
N ASP A 161 25.29 -9.83 -16.62
CA ASP A 161 24.26 -8.98 -16.04
C ASP A 161 22.90 -9.44 -16.57
N ARG A 162 22.01 -9.79 -15.65
CA ARG A 162 20.64 -10.16 -15.94
C ARG A 162 19.70 -9.29 -15.12
N SER A 163 18.74 -8.69 -15.80
CA SER A 163 17.72 -7.84 -15.20
C SER A 163 16.32 -8.28 -15.62
N VAL A 164 15.38 -8.22 -14.69
CA VAL A 164 13.96 -8.40 -14.98
C VAL A 164 13.24 -7.15 -14.50
N VAL A 165 12.42 -6.56 -15.37
CA VAL A 165 11.59 -5.40 -15.03
C VAL A 165 10.16 -5.71 -15.45
N CYS A 166 9.23 -5.61 -14.51
CA CYS A 166 7.82 -5.81 -14.77
C CYS A 166 7.09 -4.47 -14.94
N GLY A 167 6.13 -4.43 -15.86
CA GLY A 167 5.23 -3.29 -16.02
C GLY A 167 4.43 -3.01 -14.74
N LYS A 168 4.12 -1.74 -14.50
CA LYS A 168 3.34 -1.33 -13.32
C LYS A 168 1.90 -1.80 -13.42
N VAL A 169 1.34 -2.28 -12.30
CA VAL A 169 -0.06 -2.72 -12.23
C VAL A 169 -0.85 -1.96 -11.16
N ASN A 170 -2.13 -1.73 -11.45
CA ASN A 170 -3.11 -1.14 -10.53
C ASN A 170 -4.25 -2.15 -10.37
N VAL A 171 -4.57 -2.53 -9.14
CA VAL A 171 -5.58 -3.56 -8.88
C VAL A 171 -6.38 -3.23 -7.60
N PRO A 172 -7.69 -3.54 -7.57
CA PRO A 172 -8.41 -3.62 -6.30
C PRO A 172 -7.88 -4.81 -5.49
N VAL A 173 -7.94 -4.70 -4.17
CA VAL A 173 -7.57 -5.78 -3.25
C VAL A 173 -8.85 -6.40 -2.70
N ASN A 174 -8.92 -7.73 -2.68
CA ASN A 174 -10.01 -8.43 -2.05
C ASN A 174 -9.75 -8.49 -0.54
N ILE A 175 -10.59 -7.85 0.27
CA ILE A 175 -10.49 -7.89 1.73
C ILE A 175 -11.06 -9.23 2.20
N THR A 176 -10.21 -10.03 2.84
CA THR A 176 -10.54 -11.40 3.29
C THR A 176 -10.86 -11.46 4.78
N TYR A 177 -10.42 -10.47 5.55
CA TYR A 177 -10.69 -10.33 6.97
C TYR A 177 -10.81 -8.85 7.33
N LEU A 178 -11.77 -8.54 8.19
CA LEU A 178 -11.97 -7.20 8.73
C LEU A 178 -12.53 -7.32 10.15
N GLU A 179 -11.93 -6.59 11.08
CA GLU A 179 -12.40 -6.44 12.45
C GLU A 179 -12.37 -4.96 12.85
N GLY A 180 -13.20 -4.60 13.81
CA GLY A 180 -13.22 -3.25 14.36
C GLY A 180 -13.67 -3.25 15.81
N THR A 181 -13.10 -2.32 16.58
CA THR A 181 -13.50 -1.99 17.94
C THR A 181 -13.97 -0.55 17.94
N ILE A 182 -15.13 -0.31 18.55
CA ILE A 182 -15.78 1.00 18.67
C ILE A 182 -15.77 1.40 20.14
#